data_AF-X1QC00-F1
#
_entry.id   AF-X1QC00-F1
#
_cell.length_a   1.000
_cell.length_b   1.000
_cell.length_c   1.000
_cell.angle_alpha   90.00
_cell.angle_beta   90.00
_cell.angle_gamma   90.00
#
_symmetry.space_group_name_H-M   'P 1'
#
loop_
_entity.id
_entity.type
_entity.pdbx_description
1 polymer ?
#
loop_
_entity_poly.entity_id
_entity_poly.type
_entity_poly.pdbx_seq_one_letter_code
_entity_poly.pdbx_strand_id
1 'polypeptide(L)'
;EGMVKYAIGWSWDDAQVHPSILNNLLLKGCLKRVFKSNSYTGYRLTDEGKAMLELIGTATINELHETELHVPEDIFDIIEGYSEIKEMFINSLKGDPVDFLMVGVPGSAKTMFLSELERIAGATPTVLGGTASKVGIIDILFDYKPKVLLLDEFEHINTKDYTVLLSLCETRTISETK
;
A
#
# COMPACT_ATOMS: atom_id res chain seq x y z
N GLU A 1 -34.29 19.19 -5.05
CA GLU A 1 -33.80 18.74 -6.37
C GLU A 1 -32.36 18.18 -6.30
N GLY A 2 -32.10 17.15 -5.49
CA GLY A 2 -30.71 16.75 -5.17
C GLY A 2 -30.24 15.38 -5.69
N MET A 3 -31.09 14.56 -6.32
CA MET A 3 -30.83 13.12 -6.48
C MET A 3 -30.35 12.64 -7.86
N VAL A 4 -30.03 13.54 -8.80
CA VAL A 4 -29.71 13.12 -10.20
C VAL A 4 -28.20 13.08 -10.49
N LYS A 5 -27.34 13.57 -9.59
CA LYS A 5 -25.92 13.81 -9.89
C LYS A 5 -25.13 12.54 -10.29
N TYR A 6 -25.59 11.33 -9.92
CA TYR A 6 -24.91 10.06 -10.22
C TYR A 6 -25.87 8.95 -10.68
N ALA A 7 -26.76 9.28 -11.63
CA ALA A 7 -27.76 8.34 -12.16
C ALA A 7 -27.15 7.05 -12.75
N ILE A 8 -25.93 7.13 -13.30
CA ILE A 8 -25.16 6.01 -13.88
C ILE A 8 -24.01 5.55 -12.98
N GLY A 9 -24.02 5.92 -11.70
CA GLY A 9 -22.90 5.70 -10.77
C GLY A 9 -21.92 6.87 -10.75
N TRP A 10 -20.93 6.79 -9.86
CA TRP A 10 -19.80 7.73 -9.77
C TRP A 10 -18.51 7.05 -10.25
N SER A 11 -17.56 7.81 -10.75
CA SER A 11 -16.29 7.32 -11.28
C SER A 11 -15.10 7.60 -10.36
N TRP A 12 -13.93 7.13 -10.76
CA TRP A 12 -12.67 7.44 -10.08
C TRP A 12 -12.38 8.94 -10.02
N ASP A 13 -12.74 9.68 -11.08
CA ASP A 13 -12.61 11.14 -11.14
C ASP A 13 -13.58 11.82 -10.17
N ASP A 14 -14.83 11.35 -10.09
CA ASP A 14 -15.82 11.86 -9.13
C ASP A 14 -15.39 11.66 -7.67
N ALA A 15 -14.69 10.55 -7.39
CA ALA A 15 -14.19 10.22 -6.06
C ALA A 15 -12.78 10.76 -5.79
N GLN A 16 -12.11 11.34 -6.79
CA GLN A 16 -10.73 11.85 -6.71
C GLN A 16 -9.74 10.79 -6.17
N VAL A 17 -9.91 9.54 -6.60
CA VAL A 17 -9.03 8.41 -6.24
C VAL A 17 -8.53 7.71 -7.49
N HIS A 18 -7.39 7.05 -7.38
CA HIS A 18 -6.86 6.25 -8.48
C HIS A 18 -7.75 5.01 -8.76
N PRO A 19 -7.88 4.53 -10.02
CA PRO A 19 -8.70 3.36 -10.35
C PRO A 19 -8.32 2.06 -9.62
N SER A 20 -7.06 1.93 -9.19
CA SER A 20 -6.57 0.78 -8.41
C SER A 20 -7.34 0.60 -7.09
N ILE A 21 -7.62 1.69 -6.39
CA ILE A 21 -8.38 1.73 -5.14
C ILE A 21 -9.80 1.21 -5.39
N LEU A 22 -10.43 1.65 -6.48
CA LEU A 22 -11.78 1.19 -6.83
C LEU A 22 -11.80 -0.29 -7.20
N ASN A 23 -10.77 -0.79 -7.88
CA ASN A 23 -10.64 -2.22 -8.16
C ASN A 23 -10.47 -3.03 -6.88
N ASN A 24 -9.69 -2.55 -5.90
CA ASN A 24 -9.55 -3.21 -4.61
C ASN A 24 -10.89 -3.26 -3.87
N LEU A 25 -11.63 -2.15 -3.84
CA LEU A 25 -12.96 -2.08 -3.22
C LEU A 25 -14.02 -2.93 -3.95
N LEU A 26 -13.91 -3.09 -5.27
CA LEU A 26 -14.72 -4.05 -6.03
C LEU A 26 -14.42 -5.50 -5.61
N LEU A 27 -13.13 -5.86 -5.51
CA LEU A 27 -12.70 -7.21 -5.11
C LEU A 27 -13.15 -7.56 -3.69
N LYS A 28 -13.13 -6.58 -2.79
CA LYS A 28 -13.64 -6.70 -1.41
C LYS A 28 -15.17 -6.71 -1.33
N GLY A 29 -15.88 -6.58 -2.44
CA GLY A 29 -17.34 -6.57 -2.49
C GLY A 29 -17.97 -5.28 -1.93
N CYS A 30 -17.18 -4.23 -1.67
CA CYS A 30 -17.65 -2.95 -1.13
C CYS A 30 -18.26 -2.05 -2.21
N LEU A 31 -17.84 -2.26 -3.46
CA LEU A 31 -18.38 -1.58 -4.62
C LEU A 31 -18.99 -2.56 -5.61
N LYS A 32 -19.92 -2.06 -6.41
CA LYS A 32 -20.41 -2.71 -7.61
C LYS A 32 -20.34 -1.77 -8.80
N ARG A 33 -20.01 -2.34 -9.95
CA ARG A 33 -20.05 -1.63 -11.23
C ARG A 33 -21.49 -1.58 -11.72
N VAL A 34 -22.00 -0.38 -11.98
CA VAL A 34 -23.38 -0.16 -12.47
C VAL A 34 -23.44 0.31 -13.91
N PHE A 35 -22.32 0.82 -14.44
CA PHE A 35 -22.23 1.26 -15.82
C PHE A 35 -20.79 1.11 -16.34
N LYS A 36 -20.63 0.82 -17.63
CA LYS A 36 -19.33 0.74 -18.31
C LYS A 36 -19.44 1.23 -19.76
N SER A 37 -18.56 2.14 -20.14
CA SER A 37 -18.26 2.55 -21.52
C SER A 37 -16.74 2.56 -21.73
N ASN A 38 -16.29 2.92 -22.93
CA ASN A 38 -14.86 3.06 -23.24
C ASN A 38 -14.19 4.22 -22.47
N SER A 39 -14.96 5.23 -22.05
CA SER A 39 -14.47 6.45 -21.40
C SER A 39 -14.93 6.60 -19.96
N TYR A 40 -15.84 5.76 -19.48
CA TYR A 40 -16.44 5.93 -18.16
C TYR A 40 -16.79 4.59 -17.52
N THR A 41 -16.44 4.42 -16.24
CA THR A 41 -16.96 3.32 -15.43
C THR A 41 -17.64 3.90 -14.21
N GLY A 42 -18.92 3.58 -14.04
CA GLY A 42 -19.73 4.03 -12.92
C GLY A 42 -19.83 2.96 -11.84
N TYR A 43 -19.58 3.37 -10.60
CA TYR A 43 -19.60 2.55 -9.39
C TYR A 43 -20.70 3.00 -8.43
N ARG A 44 -21.13 2.09 -7.56
CA ARG A 44 -21.97 2.35 -6.39
C ARG A 44 -21.50 1.50 -5.22
N LEU A 45 -21.72 2.01 -4.01
CA LEU A 45 -21.57 1.24 -2.78
C LEU A 45 -22.58 0.09 -2.75
N THR A 46 -22.10 -1.08 -2.32
CA THR A 46 -22.93 -2.22 -1.94
C THR A 46 -23.43 -2.04 -0.51
N ASP A 47 -24.30 -2.95 -0.05
CA ASP A 47 -24.77 -2.88 1.34
C ASP A 47 -23.66 -3.29 2.31
N GLU A 48 -22.74 -4.18 1.89
CA GLU A 48 -21.50 -4.50 2.59
C GLU A 48 -20.58 -3.27 2.69
N GLY A 49 -20.43 -2.51 1.61
CA GLY A 49 -19.64 -1.28 1.60
C GLY A 49 -20.23 -0.20 2.51
N LYS A 50 -21.55 -0.08 2.58
CA LYS A 50 -22.23 0.84 3.52
C LYS A 50 -22.05 0.39 4.97
N ALA A 51 -22.19 -0.90 5.26
CA ALA A 51 -21.96 -1.43 6.61
C ALA A 51 -20.52 -1.19 7.07
N MET A 52 -19.54 -1.35 6.18
CA MET A 52 -18.14 -0.99 6.46
C MET A 52 -17.99 0.50 6.77
N LEU A 53 -18.65 1.38 6.00
CA LEU A 53 -18.65 2.81 6.27
C LEU A 53 -19.33 3.17 7.59
N GLU A 54 -20.37 2.44 8.02
CA GLU A 54 -20.99 2.65 9.33
C GLU A 54 -20.06 2.21 10.47
N LEU A 55 -19.37 1.07 10.31
CA LEU A 55 -18.33 0.61 11.24
C LEU A 55 -17.18 1.63 11.36
N ILE A 56 -16.71 2.16 10.23
CA ILE A 56 -15.67 3.20 10.16
C ILE A 56 -16.23 4.55 10.64
N GLY A 57 -17.51 4.85 10.42
CA GLY A 57 -18.16 6.10 10.83
C GLY A 57 -18.23 6.28 12.35
N THR A 58 -18.21 5.19 13.11
CA THR A 58 -18.00 5.19 14.58
C THR A 58 -16.53 5.36 14.98
N ALA A 59 -15.58 5.07 14.09
CA ALA A 59 -14.15 5.28 14.26
C ALA A 59 -13.72 6.50 13.44
N THR A 60 -14.22 7.67 13.85
CA THR A 60 -13.88 9.04 13.44
C THR A 60 -13.03 9.19 12.16
N ILE A 61 -13.68 9.69 11.10
CA ILE A 61 -13.13 10.18 9.82
C ILE A 61 -12.10 11.35 9.98
N ASN A 62 -11.66 11.68 11.21
CA ASN A 62 -10.73 12.79 11.48
C ASN A 62 -9.24 12.40 11.56
N GLU A 63 -8.85 11.14 11.38
CA GLU A 63 -7.44 10.69 11.50
C GLU A 63 -6.87 10.09 10.19
N LEU A 64 -7.29 10.61 9.03
CA LEU A 64 -6.68 10.20 7.75
C LEU A 64 -5.38 10.94 7.42
N HIS A 65 -4.88 11.83 8.28
CA HIS A 65 -3.56 12.41 8.17
C HIS A 65 -2.74 12.08 9.42
N GLU A 66 -1.55 11.51 9.18
CA GLU A 66 -0.63 10.90 10.17
C GLU A 66 -1.18 9.66 10.89
N THR A 67 -1.41 8.58 10.14
CA THR A 67 -1.51 7.24 10.75
C THR A 67 -0.19 6.96 11.46
N GLU A 68 -0.10 7.11 12.78
CA GLU A 68 1.07 6.68 13.55
C GLU A 68 1.46 5.25 13.14
N LEU A 69 2.77 5.01 13.05
CA LEU A 69 3.33 3.73 12.61
C LEU A 69 3.01 2.68 13.69
N HIS A 70 1.87 2.01 13.58
CA HIS A 70 1.43 1.03 14.56
C HIS A 70 2.07 -0.32 14.26
N VAL A 71 3.08 -0.67 15.05
CA VAL A 71 3.80 -1.94 14.97
C VAL A 71 3.19 -2.93 15.97
N PRO A 72 2.64 -4.08 15.53
CA PRO A 72 2.14 -5.12 16.43
C PRO A 72 3.24 -5.62 17.39
N GLU A 73 2.89 -5.86 18.66
CA GLU A 73 3.86 -6.36 19.66
C GLU A 73 4.41 -7.75 19.32
N ASP A 74 3.60 -8.56 18.62
CA ASP A 74 3.88 -9.94 18.22
C ASP A 74 4.45 -10.06 16.80
N ILE A 75 4.87 -8.94 16.18
CA ILE A 75 5.19 -8.88 14.75
C ILE A 75 6.20 -9.94 14.30
N PHE A 76 7.17 -10.33 15.13
CA PHE A 76 8.19 -11.32 14.74
C PHE A 76 8.13 -12.61 15.57
N ASP A 77 7.03 -12.91 16.25
CA ASP A 77 6.94 -14.08 17.13
C ASP A 77 7.03 -15.41 16.36
N ILE A 78 6.54 -15.45 15.12
CA ILE A 78 6.59 -16.64 14.27
C ILE A 78 8.00 -16.98 13.77
N ILE A 79 8.93 -16.02 13.81
CA ILE A 79 10.28 -16.20 13.27
C ILE A 79 11.19 -16.69 14.40
N GLU A 80 11.75 -17.89 14.32
CA GLU A 80 12.71 -18.36 15.32
C GLU A 80 14.11 -17.72 15.11
N GLY A 81 14.76 -17.33 16.21
CA GLY A 81 16.11 -16.72 16.18
C GLY A 81 16.14 -15.24 15.78
N TYR A 82 17.29 -14.77 15.28
CA TYR A 82 17.50 -13.41 14.75
C TYR A 82 17.15 -12.25 15.71
N SER A 83 17.32 -12.44 17.02
CA SER A 83 16.93 -11.45 18.04
C SER A 83 17.48 -10.04 17.78
N GLU A 84 18.76 -9.94 17.42
CA GLU A 84 19.41 -8.66 17.11
C GLU A 84 18.81 -7.98 15.88
N ILE A 85 18.49 -8.75 14.83
CA ILE A 85 17.88 -8.22 13.60
C ILE A 85 16.45 -7.74 13.88
N LYS A 86 15.67 -8.51 14.64
CA LYS A 86 14.31 -8.13 15.06
C LYS A 86 14.32 -6.82 15.83
N GLU A 87 15.22 -6.69 16.79
CA GLU A 87 15.38 -5.46 17.58
C GLU A 87 15.77 -4.27 16.68
N MET A 88 16.65 -4.49 15.71
CA MET A 88 17.05 -3.46 14.75
C MET A 88 15.87 -2.95 13.89
N PHE A 89 14.99 -3.85 13.44
CA PHE A 89 13.75 -3.48 12.75
C PHE A 89 12.78 -2.71 13.65
N ILE A 90 12.57 -3.15 14.89
CA ILE A 90 11.65 -2.47 15.81
C ILE A 90 12.16 -1.05 16.14
N ASN A 91 13.47 -0.90 16.33
CA ASN A 91 14.08 0.39 16.64
C ASN A 91 14.03 1.34 15.44
N SER A 92 14.24 0.85 14.22
CA SER A 92 14.15 1.69 13.02
C SER A 92 12.73 2.19 12.74
N LEU A 93 11.71 1.36 12.97
CA LEU A 93 10.31 1.74 12.75
C LEU A 93 9.83 2.85 13.70
N LYS A 94 10.51 3.03 14.84
CA LYS A 94 10.20 4.07 15.84
C LYS A 94 11.06 5.33 15.68
N GLY A 95 12.12 5.26 14.89
CA GLY A 95 13.13 6.31 14.74
C GLY A 95 13.10 6.97 13.37
N ASP A 96 14.26 7.47 12.95
CA ASP A 96 14.45 8.04 11.62
C ASP A 96 14.33 6.94 10.53
N PRO A 97 13.74 7.25 9.36
CA PRO A 97 13.62 6.29 8.27
C PRO A 97 14.98 5.75 7.82
N VAL A 98 15.12 4.43 7.84
CA VAL A 98 16.32 3.73 7.35
C VAL A 98 15.92 2.63 6.37
N ASP A 99 16.77 2.39 5.38
CA ASP A 99 16.54 1.37 4.36
C ASP A 99 17.26 0.08 4.74
N PHE A 100 16.56 -1.06 4.66
CA PHE A 100 17.10 -2.37 4.96
C PHE A 100 17.30 -3.18 3.68
N LEU A 101 18.48 -3.79 3.54
CA LEU A 101 18.73 -4.82 2.54
C LEU A 101 19.06 -6.13 3.24
N MET A 102 18.18 -7.12 3.09
CA MET A 102 18.39 -8.46 3.64
C MET A 102 19.07 -9.36 2.60
N VAL A 103 20.29 -9.80 2.87
CA VAL A 103 21.04 -10.73 2.01
C VAL A 103 21.30 -12.03 2.76
N GLY A 104 20.98 -13.16 2.13
CA GLY A 104 21.22 -14.47 2.73
C GLY A 104 20.82 -15.60 1.78
N VAL A 105 21.17 -16.84 2.14
CA VAL A 105 20.82 -18.03 1.37
C VAL A 105 19.30 -18.23 1.24
N PRO A 106 18.82 -18.99 0.24
CA PRO A 106 17.43 -19.41 0.19
C PRO A 106 16.98 -20.07 1.51
N GLY A 107 15.76 -19.78 1.95
CA GLY A 107 15.22 -20.33 3.20
C GLY A 107 15.66 -19.64 4.49
N SER A 108 16.41 -18.52 4.43
CA SER A 108 16.86 -17.76 5.61
C SER A 108 15.79 -16.81 6.20
N ALA A 109 14.50 -17.16 6.10
CA ALA A 109 13.35 -16.40 6.61
C ALA A 109 13.14 -14.95 6.06
N LYS A 110 13.87 -14.48 5.03
CA LYS A 110 13.72 -13.11 4.48
C LYS A 110 12.29 -12.76 4.07
N THR A 111 11.65 -13.60 3.26
CA THR A 111 10.26 -13.43 2.84
C THR A 111 9.29 -13.49 4.03
N MET A 112 9.62 -14.25 5.07
CA MET A 112 8.81 -14.30 6.30
C MET A 112 8.91 -12.98 7.08
N PHE A 113 10.10 -12.38 7.19
CA PHE A 113 10.26 -11.02 7.72
C PHE A 113 9.42 -10.00 6.94
N LEU A 114 9.45 -10.03 5.60
CA LEU A 114 8.63 -9.14 4.77
C LEU A 114 7.13 -9.37 5.01
N SER A 115 6.69 -10.62 5.07
CA SER A 115 5.28 -10.98 5.32
C SER A 115 4.79 -10.46 6.67
N GLU A 116 5.63 -10.51 7.70
CA GLU A 116 5.30 -9.95 9.01
C GLU A 116 5.29 -8.40 9.00
N LEU A 117 6.20 -7.77 8.26
CA LEU A 117 6.23 -6.32 8.09
C LEU A 117 5.00 -5.78 7.33
N GLU A 118 4.38 -6.57 6.45
CA GLU A 118 3.12 -6.19 5.79
C GLU A 118 1.97 -5.97 6.79
N ARG A 119 2.05 -6.55 8.00
CA ARG A 119 1.04 -6.37 9.06
C ARG A 119 1.07 -4.97 9.67
N ILE A 120 2.11 -4.18 9.42
CA ILE A 120 2.25 -2.82 9.94
C ILE A 120 1.28 -1.88 9.22
N ALA A 121 0.58 -1.05 9.99
CA ALA A 121 -0.26 0.01 9.44
C ALA A 121 0.60 1.02 8.67
N GLY A 122 0.35 1.16 7.36
CA GLY A 122 1.13 2.03 6.47
C GLY A 122 2.25 1.34 5.70
N ALA A 123 2.40 0.02 5.81
CA ALA A 123 3.22 -0.76 4.89
C ALA A 123 2.51 -1.00 3.55
N THR A 124 3.28 -1.11 2.46
CA THR A 124 2.75 -1.62 1.19
C THR A 124 2.56 -3.13 1.25
N PRO A 125 1.66 -3.70 0.44
CA PRO A 125 1.84 -5.09 0.00
C PRO A 125 3.24 -5.25 -0.60
N THR A 126 3.88 -6.40 -0.36
CA THR A 126 5.23 -6.66 -0.86
C THR A 126 5.23 -6.70 -2.37
N VAL A 127 6.10 -5.89 -2.97
CA VAL A 127 6.29 -5.84 -4.42
C VAL A 127 7.36 -6.85 -4.80
N LEU A 128 6.99 -7.81 -5.64
CA LEU A 128 7.93 -8.81 -6.15
C LEU A 128 8.82 -8.19 -7.23
N GLY A 129 10.14 -8.28 -7.06
CA GLY A 129 11.13 -7.62 -7.91
C GLY A 129 11.03 -7.98 -9.39
N GLY A 130 10.75 -9.24 -9.71
CA GLY A 130 10.55 -9.69 -11.10
C GLY A 130 9.32 -9.07 -11.81
N THR A 131 8.40 -8.47 -11.04
CA THR A 131 7.22 -7.75 -11.56
C THR A 131 7.28 -6.24 -11.34
N ALA A 132 8.28 -5.77 -10.61
CA ALA A 132 8.44 -4.37 -10.27
C ALA A 132 8.93 -3.58 -11.49
N SER A 133 8.22 -2.51 -11.82
CA SER A 133 8.61 -1.56 -12.87
C SER A 133 8.64 -0.16 -12.30
N LYS A 134 9.42 0.75 -12.90
CA LYS A 134 9.47 2.16 -12.52
C LYS A 134 8.08 2.77 -12.38
N VAL A 135 7.21 2.55 -13.38
CA VAL A 135 5.84 3.09 -13.39
C VAL A 135 5.03 2.47 -12.26
N GLY A 136 5.05 1.14 -12.10
CA GLY A 136 4.31 0.48 -11.03
C GLY A 136 4.76 0.89 -9.61
N ILE A 137 6.05 1.09 -9.39
CA ILE A 137 6.58 1.58 -8.11
C ILE A 137 6.11 3.03 -7.87
N ILE A 138 6.18 3.89 -8.89
CA ILE A 138 5.69 5.28 -8.80
C ILE A 138 4.19 5.30 -8.45
N ASP A 139 3.38 4.49 -9.14
CA ASP A 139 1.95 4.39 -8.88
C ASP A 139 1.68 3.97 -7.43
N ILE A 140 2.40 2.96 -6.92
CA ILE A 140 2.27 2.52 -5.52
C ILE A 140 2.62 3.65 -4.55
N LEU A 141 3.70 4.39 -4.79
CA LEU A 141 4.14 5.46 -3.90
C LEU A 141 3.15 6.63 -3.87
N PHE A 142 2.57 7.01 -5.01
CA PHE A 142 1.56 8.07 -5.07
C PHE A 142 0.19 7.63 -4.53
N ASP A 143 -0.22 6.39 -4.81
CA ASP A 143 -1.51 5.84 -4.39
C ASP A 143 -1.55 5.57 -2.88
N TYR A 144 -0.53 4.88 -2.36
CA TYR A 144 -0.53 4.39 -0.98
C TYR A 144 0.19 5.32 -0.01
N LYS A 145 1.09 6.20 -0.50
CA LYS A 145 1.97 7.05 0.32
C LYS A 145 2.52 6.29 1.53
N PRO A 146 3.15 5.12 1.30
CA PRO A 146 3.47 4.20 2.38
C PRO A 146 4.54 4.77 3.30
N LYS A 147 4.47 4.43 4.58
CA LYS A 147 5.56 4.65 5.54
C LYS A 147 6.64 3.57 5.41
N VAL A 148 6.25 2.37 4.97
CA VAL A 148 7.16 1.24 4.74
C VAL A 148 6.93 0.68 3.33
N LEU A 149 7.93 0.77 2.47
CA LEU A 149 7.93 0.14 1.15
C LEU A 149 8.61 -1.24 1.26
N LEU A 150 7.88 -2.30 0.90
CA LEU A 150 8.38 -3.67 0.97
C LEU A 150 8.67 -4.22 -0.43
N LEU A 151 9.89 -4.73 -0.63
CA LEU A 151 10.36 -5.31 -1.89
C LEU A 151 10.92 -6.71 -1.60
N ASP A 152 10.41 -7.73 -2.29
CA ASP A 152 11.00 -9.08 -2.28
C ASP A 152 11.70 -9.36 -3.60
N GLU A 153 12.66 -10.29 -3.59
CA GLU A 153 13.48 -10.65 -4.75
C GLU A 153 14.06 -9.41 -5.45
N PHE A 154 14.61 -8.48 -4.66
CA PHE A 154 15.16 -7.21 -5.13
C PHE A 154 16.18 -7.41 -6.26
N GLU A 155 16.95 -8.49 -6.23
CA GLU A 155 17.93 -8.87 -7.25
C GLU A 155 17.33 -9.10 -8.64
N HIS A 156 16.01 -9.28 -8.74
CA HIS A 156 15.29 -9.51 -10.00
C HIS A 156 14.71 -8.23 -10.61
N ILE A 157 14.81 -7.09 -9.92
CA ILE A 157 14.42 -5.79 -10.46
C ILE A 157 15.39 -5.40 -11.59
N ASN A 158 14.83 -4.89 -12.69
CA ASN A 158 15.64 -4.41 -13.80
C ASN A 158 16.39 -3.13 -13.40
N THR A 159 17.68 -3.05 -13.74
CA THR A 159 18.55 -1.91 -13.39
C THR A 159 17.98 -0.55 -13.80
N LYS A 160 17.25 -0.48 -14.92
CA LYS A 160 16.61 0.77 -15.38
C LYS A 160 15.51 1.27 -14.44
N ASP A 161 14.91 0.37 -13.67
CA ASP A 161 13.78 0.66 -12.78
C ASP A 161 14.28 1.10 -11.38
N TYR A 162 15.58 0.93 -11.08
CA TYR A 162 16.20 1.40 -9.84
C TYR A 162 16.19 2.92 -9.66
N THR A 163 16.06 3.71 -10.72
CA THR A 163 16.13 5.18 -10.63
C THR A 163 15.15 5.76 -9.60
N VAL A 164 13.95 5.18 -9.47
CA VAL A 164 12.95 5.63 -8.49
C VAL A 164 13.39 5.33 -7.07
N LEU A 165 13.90 4.11 -6.84
CA LEU A 165 14.37 3.66 -5.53
C LEU A 165 15.60 4.46 -5.08
N LEU A 166 16.52 4.77 -6.01
CA LEU A 166 17.68 5.60 -5.72
C LEU A 166 17.27 7.02 -5.29
N SER A 167 16.29 7.63 -5.98
CA SER A 167 15.74 8.95 -5.61
C SER A 167 15.13 8.93 -4.20
N LEU A 168 14.41 7.85 -3.86
CA LEU A 168 13.82 7.67 -2.54
C LEU A 168 14.89 7.53 -1.46
N CYS A 169 15.92 6.73 -1.68
CA CYS A 169 17.03 6.56 -0.73
C CYS A 169 17.78 7.87 -0.48
N GLU A 170 17.96 8.69 -1.52
CA GLU A 170 18.71 9.96 -1.41
C GLU A 170 17.88 11.09 -0.76
N THR A 171 16.64 11.27 -1.21
CA THR A 171 15.86 12.48 -0.89
C THR A 171 14.53 12.23 -0.20
N ARG A 172 14.11 10.96 -0.08
CA ARG A 172 12.77 10.54 0.38
C ARG A 172 11.62 11.18 -0.40
N THR A 173 11.92 11.71 -1.58
CA THR A 173 11.00 12.48 -2.40
C THR A 173 10.92 11.87 -3.79
N ILE A 174 9.71 11.83 -4.33
CA ILE A 174 9.45 11.50 -5.72
C ILE A 174 8.72 12.66 -6.38
N SER A 175 9.14 13.01 -7.60
CA SER A 175 8.49 14.02 -8.42
C SER A 175 8.08 13.40 -9.75
N GLU A 176 6.82 13.57 -10.12
CA GLU A 176 6.34 13.22 -11.46
C GLU A 176 6.38 14.47 -12.35
N THR A 177 7.02 14.36 -13.50
CA THR A 177 6.90 15.37 -14.56
C THR A 177 5.75 14.94 -15.46
N LYS A 178 4.58 15.56 -15.29
CA LYS A 178 3.45 15.42 -16.22
C LYS A 178 3.67 16.23 -17.49
#